data_AF-A0A2P6WA22-F1
#
_entry.id   AF-A0A2P6WA22-F1
#
_cell.length_a   1.000
_cell.length_b   1.000
_cell.length_c   1.000
_cell.angle_alpha   90.00
_cell.angle_beta   90.00
_cell.angle_gamma   90.00
#
_symmetry.space_group_name_H-M   'P 1'
#
loop_
_entity.id
_entity.type
_entity.pdbx_description
1 polymer ?
#
loop_
_entity_poly.entity_id
_entity_poly.type
_entity_poly.pdbx_seq_one_letter_code
_entity_poly.pdbx_strand_id
1 'polypeptide(L)'
;MTELAEDAVESGMTIGVTTQVLYSNRAQELAKRVELDDMLLETDSPFLYRGDRNEPLNVIESAEKIADLKQVEREKVVEKTTRNARNIFHES
;
A
#
# COMPACT_ATOMS: atom_id res chain seq x y z
N MET A 1 9.43 10.70 -7.69
CA MET A 1 8.29 9.84 -7.29
C MET A 1 8.11 9.90 -5.79
N THR A 2 9.16 9.74 -4.99
CA THR A 2 9.04 9.89 -3.55
C THR A 2 8.77 11.33 -3.11
N GLU A 3 9.51 12.31 -3.63
CA GLU A 3 9.24 13.74 -3.36
C GLU A 3 7.80 14.12 -3.71
N LEU A 4 7.32 13.72 -4.90
CA LEU A 4 5.92 13.89 -5.29
C LEU A 4 4.92 13.19 -4.32
N ALA A 5 5.29 12.06 -3.73
CA ALA A 5 4.43 11.37 -2.77
C ALA A 5 4.43 12.08 -1.41
N GLU A 6 5.57 12.63 -0.99
CA GLU A 6 5.69 13.46 0.20
C GLU A 6 4.84 14.74 0.04
N ASP A 7 4.95 15.46 -1.08
CA ASP A 7 4.13 16.63 -1.41
C ASP A 7 2.62 16.31 -1.44
N ALA A 8 2.26 15.14 -1.97
CA ALA A 8 0.88 14.68 -2.03
C ALA A 8 0.32 14.42 -0.62
N VAL A 9 1.09 13.78 0.25
CA VAL A 9 0.73 13.56 1.66
C VAL A 9 0.58 14.90 2.39
N GLU A 10 1.50 15.85 2.20
CA GLU A 10 1.39 17.20 2.78
C GLU A 10 0.13 17.95 2.31
N SER A 11 -0.33 17.64 1.10
CA SER A 11 -1.57 18.17 0.54
C SER A 11 -2.84 17.43 0.99
N GLY A 12 -2.71 16.48 1.92
CA GLY A 12 -3.82 15.68 2.47
C GLY A 12 -4.27 14.52 1.59
N MET A 13 -3.44 14.08 0.64
CA MET A 13 -3.73 12.91 -0.19
C MET A 13 -3.19 11.62 0.45
N THR A 14 -3.86 10.50 0.17
CA THR A 14 -3.41 9.15 0.52
C THR A 14 -2.72 8.49 -0.66
N ILE A 15 -1.63 7.76 -0.42
CA ILE A 15 -0.84 7.09 -1.44
C ILE A 15 -1.29 5.63 -1.63
N GLY A 16 -1.70 5.30 -2.85
CA GLY A 16 -2.00 3.92 -3.27
C GLY A 16 -0.72 3.09 -3.46
N VAL A 17 -0.70 1.90 -2.87
CA VAL A 17 0.38 0.92 -3.00
C VAL A 17 -0.19 -0.37 -3.59
N THR A 18 0.24 -0.67 -4.82
CA THR A 18 -0.15 -1.88 -5.54
C THR A 18 0.70 -3.10 -5.15
N THR A 19 0.36 -4.28 -5.66
CA THR A 19 1.19 -5.51 -5.57
C THR A 19 2.58 -5.38 -6.21
N GLN A 20 2.89 -4.26 -6.89
CA GLN A 20 4.28 -3.95 -7.28
C GLN A 20 5.24 -3.92 -6.09
N VAL A 21 4.78 -3.65 -4.87
CA VAL A 21 5.62 -3.65 -3.66
C VAL A 21 6.30 -5.00 -3.44
N LEU A 22 5.72 -6.10 -3.93
CA LEU A 22 6.30 -7.44 -3.82
C LEU A 22 7.65 -7.58 -4.54
N TYR A 23 7.87 -6.83 -5.63
CA TYR A 23 9.02 -7.05 -6.51
C TYR A 23 9.73 -5.80 -7.04
N SER A 24 9.13 -4.62 -6.93
CA SER A 24 9.69 -3.38 -7.44
C SER A 24 10.46 -2.65 -6.33
N ASN A 25 11.79 -2.57 -6.44
CA ASN A 25 12.62 -1.81 -5.51
C ASN A 25 12.11 -0.37 -5.34
N ARG A 26 11.64 0.25 -6.44
CA ARG A 26 11.09 1.61 -6.41
C ARG A 26 9.80 1.71 -5.58
N ALA A 27 8.92 0.71 -5.67
CA ALA A 27 7.70 0.65 -4.86
C ALA A 27 8.03 0.36 -3.39
N GLN A 28 9.01 -0.48 -3.12
CA GLN A 28 9.46 -0.78 -1.76
C GLN A 28 10.08 0.45 -1.07
N GLU A 29 10.89 1.23 -1.79
CA GLU A 29 11.45 2.49 -1.25
C GLU A 29 10.36 3.53 -0.96
N LEU A 30 9.33 3.62 -1.81
CA LEU A 30 8.16 4.46 -1.54
C LEU A 30 7.43 3.97 -0.27
N ALA A 31 7.12 2.67 -0.19
CA ALA A 31 6.39 2.09 0.94
C ALA A 31 7.14 2.26 2.27
N LYS A 32 8.47 2.26 2.28
CA LYS A 32 9.25 2.53 3.49
C LYS A 32 9.02 3.95 4.02
N ARG A 33 8.90 4.94 3.13
CA ARG A 33 8.85 6.38 3.48
C ARG A 33 7.46 6.91 3.77
N VAL A 34 6.44 6.43 3.08
CA VAL A 34 5.05 6.84 3.34
C VAL A 34 4.57 6.22 4.64
N GLU A 35 4.03 7.03 5.55
CA GLU A 35 3.46 6.56 6.82
C GLU A 35 2.22 5.69 6.60
N LEU A 36 1.96 4.74 7.50
CA LEU A 36 0.79 3.86 7.36
C LEU A 36 -0.53 4.62 7.45
N ASP A 37 -0.55 5.77 8.13
CA ASP A 37 -1.73 6.63 8.23
C ASP A 37 -2.09 7.30 6.89
N ASP A 38 -1.14 7.37 5.95
CA ASP A 38 -1.30 8.00 4.63
C ASP A 38 -1.26 7.00 3.47
N MET A 39 -1.46 5.71 3.76
CA MET A 39 -1.34 4.62 2.80
C MET A 39 -2.67 3.90 2.52
N LEU A 40 -2.89 3.53 1.26
CA LEU A 40 -3.96 2.67 0.78
C LEU A 40 -3.35 1.45 0.07
N LEU A 41 -3.92 0.26 0.28
CA LEU A 41 -3.50 -0.95 -0.45
C LEU A 41 -4.48 -1.28 -1.56
N GLU A 42 -3.95 -1.67 -2.71
CA GLU A 42 -4.73 -2.17 -3.84
C GLU A 42 -3.94 -3.24 -4.60
N THR A 43 -4.59 -3.96 -5.51
CA THR A 43 -3.92 -4.99 -6.33
C THR A 43 -3.71 -4.54 -7.78
N ASP A 44 -4.62 -3.72 -8.31
CA ASP A 44 -4.75 -3.48 -9.76
C ASP A 44 -5.01 -4.79 -10.54
N SER A 45 -5.70 -5.75 -9.92
CA SER A 45 -6.10 -6.99 -10.57
C SER A 45 -6.92 -6.71 -11.84
N PRO A 46 -6.65 -7.39 -12.96
CA PRO A 46 -5.83 -8.60 -13.11
C PRO A 46 -4.33 -8.39 -13.38
N PHE A 47 -3.80 -7.18 -13.23
CA PHE A 47 -2.43 -6.78 -13.59
C PHE A 47 -1.48 -6.73 -12.39
N LEU A 48 -0.21 -6.38 -12.61
CA LEU A 48 0.78 -6.06 -11.56
C LEU A 48 1.15 -7.19 -10.58
N TYR A 49 1.23 -8.43 -11.07
CA TYR A 49 1.74 -9.58 -10.32
C TYR A 49 2.78 -10.34 -11.14
N ARG A 50 3.86 -10.82 -10.51
CA ARG A 50 4.91 -11.58 -11.21
C ARG A 50 4.51 -13.04 -11.29
N GLY A 51 3.97 -13.46 -12.43
CA GLY A 51 3.61 -14.86 -12.70
C GLY A 51 2.20 -14.96 -13.25
N ASP A 52 1.34 -15.64 -12.50
CA ASP A 52 -0.06 -15.85 -12.83
C ASP A 52 -0.89 -14.55 -12.71
N ARG A 53 -2.16 -14.63 -13.12
CA ARG A 53 -3.13 -13.53 -13.03
C ARG A 53 -3.22 -13.00 -11.59
N ASN A 54 -3.18 -11.67 -11.44
CA ASN A 54 -3.36 -11.06 -10.14
C ASN A 54 -4.83 -11.14 -9.69
N GLU A 55 -5.08 -11.44 -8.43
CA GLU A 55 -6.42 -11.55 -7.85
C GLU A 55 -6.56 -10.57 -6.67
N PRO A 56 -7.78 -10.07 -6.37
CA PRO A 56 -7.99 -9.12 -5.28
C PRO A 56 -7.46 -9.62 -3.91
N LEU A 57 -7.45 -10.93 -3.71
CA LEU A 57 -6.94 -11.57 -2.48
C LEU A 57 -5.45 -11.30 -2.24
N ASN A 58 -4.67 -11.04 -3.30
CA ASN A 58 -3.22 -10.82 -3.22
C ASN A 58 -2.86 -9.50 -2.52
N VAL A 59 -3.84 -8.66 -2.17
CA VAL A 59 -3.62 -7.49 -1.29
C VAL A 59 -3.02 -7.90 0.06
N ILE A 60 -3.29 -9.12 0.53
CA ILE A 60 -2.72 -9.68 1.76
C ILE A 60 -1.20 -9.80 1.64
N GLU A 61 -0.67 -10.23 0.49
CA GLU A 61 0.77 -10.33 0.27
C GLU A 61 1.43 -8.94 0.31
N SER A 62 0.77 -7.91 -0.24
CA SER A 62 1.24 -6.53 -0.14
C SER A 62 1.33 -6.09 1.32
N ALA A 63 0.31 -6.39 2.13
CA ALA A 63 0.31 -6.05 3.56
C ALA A 63 1.45 -6.74 4.32
N GLU A 64 1.70 -8.02 4.04
CA GLU A 64 2.83 -8.78 4.61
C GLU A 64 4.18 -8.17 4.21
N LYS A 65 4.35 -7.86 2.92
CA LYS A 65 5.58 -7.24 2.45
C LYS A 65 5.83 -5.87 3.08
N ILE A 66 4.79 -5.06 3.26
CA ILE A 66 4.91 -3.73 3.88
C ILE A 66 5.22 -3.85 5.38
N ALA A 67 4.62 -4.82 6.07
CA ALA A 67 4.91 -5.15 7.47
C ALA A 67 6.40 -5.47 7.66
N ASP A 68 6.96 -6.32 6.79
CA ASP A 68 8.38 -6.63 6.77
C ASP A 68 9.25 -5.40 6.51
N LEU A 69 8.90 -4.57 5.51
CA LEU A 69 9.69 -3.38 5.16
C LEU A 69 9.70 -2.33 6.28
N LYS A 70 8.61 -2.22 7.04
CA LYS A 70 8.44 -1.25 8.13
C LYS A 70 8.74 -1.81 9.51
N GLN A 71 9.02 -3.10 9.64
CA GLN A 71 9.28 -3.79 10.92
C GLN A 71 8.13 -3.60 11.92
N VAL A 72 6.91 -3.86 11.46
CA VAL A 72 5.68 -3.80 12.26
C VAL A 72 4.85 -5.07 12.06
N GLU A 73 3.91 -5.33 12.96
CA GLU A 73 2.94 -6.42 12.78
C GLU A 73 2.07 -6.18 11.55
N ARG A 74 1.77 -7.26 10.80
CA ARG A 74 0.89 -7.22 9.63
C ARG A 74 -0.49 -6.67 9.98
N GLU A 75 -1.02 -7.03 11.14
CA GLU A 75 -2.32 -6.59 11.64
C GLU A 75 -2.37 -5.06 11.76
N LYS A 76 -1.25 -4.40 12.10
CA LYS A 76 -1.16 -2.94 12.15
C LYS A 76 -1.25 -2.33 10.75
N VAL A 77 -0.64 -2.94 9.74
CA VAL A 77 -0.75 -2.50 8.34
C VAL A 77 -2.19 -2.62 7.87
N VAL A 78 -2.82 -3.78 8.11
CA VAL A 78 -4.22 -4.03 7.75
C VAL A 78 -5.14 -3.03 8.44
N GLU A 79 -5.05 -2.87 9.77
CA GLU A 79 -5.89 -1.95 10.53
C GLU A 79 -5.81 -0.52 9.99
N LYS A 80 -4.58 -0.01 9.81
CA LYS A 80 -4.35 1.36 9.36
C LYS A 80 -4.88 1.58 7.95
N THR A 81 -4.49 0.73 7.02
CA THR A 81 -4.86 0.87 5.60
C THR A 81 -6.35 0.63 5.36
N THR A 82 -6.99 -0.29 6.09
CA THR A 82 -8.46 -0.48 6.06
C THR A 82 -9.19 0.76 6.59
N ARG A 83 -8.74 1.34 7.71
CA ARG A 83 -9.34 2.56 8.24
C ARG A 83 -9.19 3.73 7.26
N ASN A 84 -8.04 3.86 6.60
CA ASN A 84 -7.82 4.88 5.58
C ASN A 84 -8.75 4.68 4.37
N ALA A 85 -8.89 3.45 3.88
CA ALA A 85 -9.82 3.11 2.81
C ALA A 85 -11.27 3.49 3.16
N ARG A 86 -11.73 3.13 4.37
CA ARG A 86 -13.07 3.49 4.85
C ARG A 86 -13.29 4.99 4.90
N ASN A 87 -12.29 5.75 5.37
CA ASN A 87 -12.37 7.21 5.41
C ASN A 87 -12.48 7.83 4.01
N ILE A 88 -11.72 7.30 3.03
CA ILE A 88 -11.70 7.83 1.65
C ILE A 88 -12.99 7.47 0.90
N PHE A 89 -13.43 6.21 1.02
CA PHE A 89 -14.57 5.68 0.27
C PHE A 89 -15.89 5.81 1.02
N HIS A 90 -15.90 6.47 2.18
CA HIS A 90 -17.09 6.72 3.01
C HIS A 90 -17.82 5.42 3.39
N GLU A 91 -17.08 4.34 3.62
CA GLU A 91 -17.64 3.06 4.05
C GLU A 91 -17.79 3.03 5.58
N SER A 92 -19.00 2.71 6.05
CA SER A 92 -19.39 2.68 7.47
C SER A 92 -18.89 1.43 8.21
#